data_AF-A0A8D0DSG8-F1
#
_entry.id   AF-A0A8D0DSG8-F1
#
_cell.length_a   1.000
_cell.length_b   1.000
_cell.length_c   1.000
_cell.angle_alpha   90.00
_cell.angle_beta   90.00
_cell.angle_gamma   90.00
#
_symmetry.space_group_name_H-M   'P 1'
#
loop_
_entity.id
_entity.type
_entity.pdbx_description
1 polymer ?
#
loop_
_entity_poly.entity_id
_entity_poly.type
_entity_poly.pdbx_seq_one_letter_code
_entity_poly.pdbx_strand_id
1 'polypeptide(L)'
;IIHRGDLLLSINGVCLAGSVHGDPSDAICVELLKTSAGLGFSLDGGKASISGDRPLLIKRIFKGGAAEQAGNLEAGDEILAIGEKSLLGLMHYDAWNIIKSVPEGPVQLLIRKHQSPV
;
A
#
# COMPACT_ATOMS: atom_id res chain seq x y z
N ILE A 1 14.80 -2.35 -25.41
CA ILE A 1 13.59 -3.16 -25.13
C ILE A 1 13.04 -2.61 -23.81
N ILE A 2 11.86 -2.01 -23.65
CA ILE A 2 10.69 -1.83 -24.53
C ILE A 2 9.91 -0.59 -24.05
N HIS A 3 9.44 0.18 -25.04
CA HIS A 3 8.20 0.94 -25.23
C HIS A 3 7.48 1.73 -24.13
N ARG A 4 7.04 2.92 -24.56
CA ARG A 4 5.80 3.63 -24.22
C ARG A 4 4.87 2.90 -23.23
N GLY A 5 4.58 3.56 -22.12
CA GLY A 5 3.60 3.14 -21.13
C GLY A 5 4.19 2.12 -20.16
N ASP A 6 4.42 2.55 -18.93
CA ASP A 6 4.51 1.65 -17.76
C ASP A 6 5.76 0.74 -17.67
N LEU A 7 6.97 1.33 -17.66
CA LEU A 7 8.17 0.59 -17.24
C LEU A 7 8.91 1.28 -16.09
N LEU A 8 8.85 0.64 -14.92
CA LEU A 8 9.59 0.95 -13.69
C LEU A 8 11.10 1.02 -13.96
N LEU A 9 11.74 2.10 -13.50
CA LEU A 9 13.19 2.15 -13.33
C LEU A 9 13.49 2.23 -11.83
N SER A 10 13.71 1.06 -11.21
CA SER A 10 14.28 0.97 -9.88
C SER A 10 15.75 1.34 -9.95
N ILE A 11 16.11 2.51 -9.43
CA ILE A 11 17.49 2.91 -9.19
C ILE A 11 17.62 3.04 -7.68
N ASN A 12 18.35 2.11 -7.05
CA ASN A 12 18.70 2.08 -5.62
C ASN A 12 17.60 1.69 -4.61
N GLY A 13 16.67 0.78 -4.94
CA GLY A 13 15.76 0.22 -3.93
C GLY A 13 14.73 1.21 -3.37
N VAL A 14 14.55 2.36 -4.02
CA VAL A 14 13.51 3.34 -3.71
C VAL A 14 12.37 3.15 -4.69
N CYS A 15 11.17 2.86 -4.17
CA CYS A 15 9.95 2.90 -4.95
C CYS A 15 9.63 4.37 -5.29
N LEU A 16 10.07 4.85 -6.44
CA LEU A 16 9.66 6.17 -6.92
C LEU A 16 8.26 6.03 -7.53
N ALA A 17 7.24 6.23 -6.70
CA ALA A 17 5.87 6.42 -7.16
C ALA A 17 5.85 7.57 -8.18
N GLY A 18 5.61 7.22 -9.45
CA GLY A 18 5.57 8.19 -10.54
C GLY A 18 4.57 9.30 -10.26
N SER A 19 5.03 10.55 -10.34
CA SER A 19 4.27 11.81 -10.33
C SER A 19 3.01 11.80 -9.45
N VAL A 20 3.18 11.55 -8.16
CA VAL A 20 2.11 11.76 -7.18
C VAL A 20 2.02 13.26 -6.91
N HIS A 21 0.86 13.88 -7.16
CA HIS A 21 0.48 15.19 -6.61
C HIS A 21 0.25 15.05 -5.10
N GLY A 22 1.31 14.73 -4.37
CA GLY A 22 1.30 14.46 -2.95
C GLY A 22 2.74 14.33 -2.50
N ASP A 23 3.10 15.18 -1.55
CA ASP A 23 4.46 15.34 -1.06
C ASP A 23 5.09 13.97 -0.69
N PRO A 24 6.22 13.59 -1.31
CA PRO A 24 6.86 12.29 -1.11
C PRO A 24 7.61 12.18 0.22
N SER A 25 7.62 13.21 1.07
CA SER A 25 8.55 13.30 2.20
C SER A 25 8.28 12.34 3.36
N ASP A 26 7.11 11.67 3.39
CA ASP A 26 6.68 10.78 4.49
C ASP A 26 6.31 9.35 4.05
N ALA A 27 6.66 8.95 2.81
CA ALA A 27 6.39 7.61 2.31
C ALA A 27 7.58 6.66 2.55
N ILE A 28 7.31 5.46 3.06
CA ILE A 28 8.31 4.41 3.30
C ILE A 28 7.95 3.11 2.58
N CYS A 29 8.96 2.34 2.20
CA CYS A 29 8.80 1.02 1.62
C CYS A 29 8.85 -0.07 2.69
N VAL A 30 7.92 -1.00 2.59
CA VAL A 30 7.75 -2.09 3.54
C VAL A 30 7.62 -3.40 2.79
N GLU A 31 8.44 -4.40 3.11
CA GLU A 31 8.29 -5.74 2.57
C GLU A 31 7.41 -6.59 3.50
N LEU A 32 6.38 -7.22 2.94
CA LEU A 32 5.58 -8.24 3.61
C LEU A 32 5.75 -9.58 2.89
N LEU A 33 5.62 -10.67 3.64
CA LEU A 33 5.51 -12.01 3.07
C LEU A 33 4.02 -12.38 2.95
N LYS A 34 3.42 -12.22 1.77
CA LYS A 34 2.03 -12.63 1.54
C LYS A 34 1.90 -14.14 1.68
N THR A 35 0.95 -14.57 2.50
CA THR A 35 0.60 -15.99 2.66
C THR A 35 -0.76 -16.28 2.03
N SER A 36 -1.20 -17.53 2.08
CA SER A 36 -2.56 -17.95 1.69
C SER A 36 -3.65 -17.25 2.50
N ALA A 37 -3.34 -16.78 3.72
CA ALA A 37 -4.23 -15.96 4.55
C ALA A 37 -4.24 -14.47 4.13
N GLY A 38 -3.35 -14.05 3.22
CA GLY A 38 -3.22 -12.69 2.73
C GLY A 38 -2.10 -11.90 3.39
N LEU A 39 -2.25 -10.56 3.41
CA LEU A 39 -1.25 -9.62 3.92
C LEU A 39 -1.38 -9.33 5.42
N GLY A 40 -2.41 -9.84 6.09
CA GLY A 40 -2.55 -9.68 7.55
C GLY A 40 -3.01 -8.29 8.00
N PHE A 41 -3.69 -7.51 7.15
CA PHE A 41 -4.37 -6.27 7.54
C PHE A 41 -5.74 -6.10 6.86
N SER A 42 -6.54 -5.15 7.34
CA SER A 42 -7.77 -4.68 6.69
C SER A 42 -7.69 -3.21 6.32
N LEU A 43 -8.45 -2.79 5.32
CA LEU A 43 -8.50 -1.41 4.83
C LEU A 43 -9.79 -0.69 5.23
N ASP A 44 -9.71 0.64 5.34
CA ASP A 44 -10.82 1.58 5.34
C ASP A 44 -10.57 2.68 4.29
N GLY A 45 -11.59 3.48 3.97
CA GLY A 45 -11.49 4.57 3.00
C GLY A 45 -11.47 4.11 1.54
N GLY A 46 -10.92 4.95 0.67
CA GLY A 46 -11.01 4.83 -0.79
C GLY A 46 -11.87 5.93 -1.41
N LYS A 47 -11.70 6.13 -2.72
CA LYS A 47 -12.50 7.06 -3.53
C LYS A 47 -13.98 6.70 -3.48
N ALA A 48 -14.85 7.71 -3.46
CA ALA A 48 -16.30 7.57 -3.38
C ALA A 48 -16.78 6.75 -2.16
N SER A 49 -16.03 6.76 -1.05
CA SER A 49 -16.53 6.20 0.20
C SER A 49 -17.76 6.99 0.68
N ILE A 50 -18.56 6.39 1.58
CA ILE A 50 -19.81 6.99 2.10
C ILE A 50 -19.60 8.42 2.66
N SER A 51 -18.39 8.75 3.12
CA SER A 51 -18.04 10.08 3.64
C SER A 51 -17.15 10.90 2.70
N GLY A 52 -17.17 10.60 1.39
CA GLY A 52 -16.35 11.27 0.37
C GLY A 52 -15.04 10.55 0.07
N ASP A 53 -14.20 11.18 -0.74
CA ASP A 53 -12.88 10.66 -1.10
C ASP A 53 -11.97 10.64 0.13
N ARG A 54 -11.57 9.43 0.54
CA ARG A 54 -10.67 9.22 1.68
C ARG A 54 -9.44 8.42 1.25
N PRO A 55 -8.28 8.63 1.90
CA PRO A 55 -7.11 7.76 1.71
C PRO A 55 -7.44 6.32 2.10
N LEU A 56 -6.70 5.37 1.53
CA LEU A 56 -6.82 3.95 1.87
C LEU A 56 -5.96 3.67 3.11
N LEU A 57 -6.61 3.56 4.26
CA LEU A 57 -5.93 3.43 5.55
C LEU A 57 -5.99 2.00 6.07
N ILE A 58 -4.95 1.57 6.78
CA ILE A 58 -4.97 0.34 7.55
C ILE A 58 -5.94 0.52 8.71
N LYS A 59 -7.05 -0.22 8.67
CA LYS A 59 -8.05 -0.22 9.74
C LYS A 59 -7.61 -1.07 10.92
N ARG A 60 -6.99 -2.22 10.63
CA ARG A 60 -6.57 -3.19 11.63
C ARG A 60 -5.43 -4.05 11.10
N ILE A 61 -4.52 -4.41 12.00
CA ILE A 61 -3.52 -5.45 11.79
C ILE A 61 -3.96 -6.71 12.52
N PHE A 62 -3.86 -7.85 11.84
CA PHE A 62 -4.24 -9.15 12.39
C PHE A 62 -3.05 -9.79 13.08
N LYS A 63 -3.27 -10.27 14.31
CA LYS A 63 -2.26 -10.97 15.10
C LYS A 63 -1.79 -12.24 14.39
N GLY A 64 -0.47 -12.44 14.33
CA GLY A 64 0.19 -13.51 13.59
C GLY A 64 0.15 -13.35 12.08
N GLY A 65 -0.39 -12.25 11.55
CA GLY A 65 -0.44 -11.97 10.12
C GLY A 65 0.87 -11.39 9.59
N ALA A 66 1.04 -11.40 8.26
CA ALA A 66 2.24 -10.91 7.60
C ALA A 66 2.57 -9.45 7.97
N ALA A 67 1.56 -8.60 8.13
CA ALA A 67 1.76 -7.20 8.52
C ALA A 67 2.28 -7.03 9.95
N GLU A 68 1.81 -7.85 10.90
CA GLU A 68 2.34 -7.83 12.26
C GLU A 68 3.78 -8.35 12.29
N GLN A 69 4.06 -9.41 11.52
CA GLN A 69 5.40 -10.01 11.43
C GLN A 69 6.42 -9.07 10.80
N ALA A 70 6.02 -8.20 9.87
CA ALA A 70 6.87 -7.16 9.30
C ALA A 70 7.19 -6.05 10.32
N GLY A 71 6.30 -5.81 11.29
CA GLY A 71 6.55 -4.96 12.47
C GLY A 71 6.59 -3.44 12.22
N ASN A 72 6.39 -2.99 10.99
CA ASN A 72 6.50 -1.59 10.58
C ASN A 72 5.19 -0.95 10.12
N LEU A 73 4.13 -1.75 9.96
CA LEU A 73 2.78 -1.25 9.68
C LEU A 73 2.01 -1.10 10.98
N GLU A 74 1.14 -0.09 11.03
CA GLU A 74 0.24 0.18 12.15
C GLU A 74 -1.15 0.60 11.64
N ALA A 75 -2.16 0.47 12.50
CA ALA A 75 -3.48 1.00 12.17
C ALA A 75 -3.42 2.53 12.05
N GLY A 76 -4.01 3.06 10.98
CA GLY A 76 -3.94 4.48 10.60
C GLY A 76 -2.95 4.77 9.47
N ASP A 77 -1.98 3.88 9.19
CA ASP A 77 -1.06 4.07 8.07
C ASP A 77 -1.82 4.05 6.73
N GLU A 78 -1.40 4.90 5.80
CA GLU A 78 -1.99 4.98 4.45
C GLU A 78 -1.23 4.07 3.49
N ILE A 79 -1.96 3.25 2.73
CA ILE A 79 -1.36 2.43 1.65
C ILE A 79 -1.42 3.22 0.34
N LEU A 80 -0.25 3.52 -0.21
CA LEU A 80 -0.08 4.26 -1.45
C LEU A 80 0.04 3.31 -2.66
N ALA A 81 0.77 2.20 -2.50
CA ALA A 81 0.99 1.22 -3.56
C ALA A 81 1.30 -0.17 -2.99
N ILE A 82 1.05 -1.21 -3.81
CA ILE A 82 1.39 -2.60 -3.51
C ILE A 82 1.99 -3.25 -4.75
N GLY A 83 3.21 -3.78 -4.59
CA GLY A 83 4.06 -4.20 -5.69
C GLY A 83 4.27 -3.05 -6.65
N GLU A 84 3.83 -3.25 -7.89
CA GLU A 84 3.94 -2.27 -8.98
C GLU A 84 2.65 -1.45 -9.18
N LYS A 85 1.61 -1.69 -8.37
CA LYS A 85 0.28 -1.09 -8.55
C LYS A 85 0.03 0.02 -7.55
N SER A 86 -0.24 1.23 -8.04
CA SER A 86 -0.71 2.34 -7.22
C SER A 86 -2.14 2.10 -6.74
N LEU A 87 -2.40 2.40 -5.46
CA LEU A 87 -3.73 2.37 -4.86
C LEU A 87 -4.35 3.76 -4.69
N LEU A 88 -3.58 4.82 -4.97
CA LEU A 88 -4.04 6.19 -4.83
C LEU A 88 -5.25 6.49 -5.71
N GLY A 89 -6.29 7.08 -5.10
CA GLY A 89 -7.51 7.46 -5.81
C GLY A 89 -8.36 6.27 -6.27
N LEU A 90 -8.05 5.04 -5.86
CA LEU A 90 -8.90 3.89 -6.14
C LEU A 90 -10.08 3.81 -5.19
N MET A 91 -11.17 3.21 -5.67
CA MET A 91 -12.27 2.81 -4.80
C MET A 91 -11.82 1.68 -3.88
N HIS A 92 -12.46 1.59 -2.71
CA HIS A 92 -12.19 0.53 -1.73
C HIS A 92 -12.15 -0.87 -2.37
N TYR A 93 -13.16 -1.17 -3.20
CA TYR A 93 -13.29 -2.46 -3.87
C TYR A 93 -12.14 -2.75 -4.85
N ASP A 94 -11.73 -1.76 -5.64
CA ASP A 94 -10.66 -1.93 -6.62
C ASP A 94 -9.30 -2.15 -5.94
N ALA A 95 -9.02 -1.36 -4.90
CA ALA A 95 -7.82 -1.53 -4.08
C ALA A 95 -7.79 -2.93 -3.43
N TRP A 96 -8.92 -3.40 -2.92
CA TRP A 96 -9.03 -4.72 -2.32
C TRP A 96 -8.81 -5.85 -3.33
N ASN A 97 -9.32 -5.70 -4.56
CA ASN A 97 -9.06 -6.67 -5.63
C ASN A 97 -7.59 -6.73 -6.00
N ILE A 98 -6.90 -5.58 -6.03
CA ILE A 98 -5.47 -5.54 -6.27
C ILE A 98 -4.71 -6.32 -5.19
N ILE A 99 -4.98 -6.03 -3.91
CA ILE A 99 -4.38 -6.73 -2.75
C ILE A 99 -4.54 -8.25 -2.85
N LYS A 100 -5.75 -8.69 -3.18
CA LYS A 100 -6.06 -10.11 -3.33
C LYS A 100 -5.37 -10.75 -4.54
N SER A 101 -5.18 -9.99 -5.62
CA SER A 101 -4.54 -10.48 -6.85
C SER A 101 -3.03 -10.67 -6.72
N VAL A 102 -2.39 -10.11 -5.68
CA VAL A 102 -0.96 -10.28 -5.43
C VAL A 102 -0.67 -11.77 -5.17
N PRO A 103 0.34 -12.38 -5.81
CA PRO A 103 0.72 -13.76 -5.53
C PRO A 103 1.25 -13.95 -4.10
N GLU A 104 1.30 -15.18 -3.62
CA GLU A 104 2.02 -15.48 -2.37
C GLU A 104 3.52 -15.21 -2.53
N GLY A 105 4.19 -14.84 -1.44
CA GLY A 105 5.61 -14.49 -1.43
C GLY A 105 5.89 -13.02 -1.06
N PRO A 106 7.14 -12.57 -1.24
CA PRO A 106 7.55 -11.21 -0.89
C PRO A 106 6.81 -10.17 -1.73
N VAL A 107 6.26 -9.16 -1.07
CA VAL A 107 5.59 -8.03 -1.70
C VAL A 107 6.02 -6.73 -1.04
N GLN A 108 6.34 -5.74 -1.87
CA GLN A 108 6.66 -4.40 -1.40
C GLN A 108 5.40 -3.56 -1.33
N LEU A 109 5.21 -2.85 -0.23
CA LEU A 109 4.16 -1.86 -0.04
C LEU A 109 4.82 -0.51 0.12
N LEU A 110 4.22 0.50 -0.50
CA LEU A 110 4.55 1.88 -0.23
C LEU A 110 3.48 2.43 0.71
N ILE A 111 3.89 2.84 1.90
CA ILE A 111 2.97 3.36 2.92
C ILE A 111 3.38 4.76 3.36
N ARG A 112 2.43 5.55 3.84
CA ARG A 112 2.69 6.78 4.58
C ARG A 112 2.31 6.56 6.03
N LYS A 113 3.24 6.85 6.94
CA LYS A 113 3.01 6.65 8.38
C LYS A 113 1.97 7.62 8.90
N HIS A 114 1.09 7.14 9.78
CA HIS A 114 0.22 8.03 10.54
C HIS A 114 1.06 8.85 11.51
N GLN A 115 1.27 10.14 11.24
CA GLN A 115 1.84 11.06 12.22
C GLN A 115 0.80 11.29 13.32
N SER A 116 0.89 10.55 14.41
CA SER A 116 0.23 10.96 15.66
C SER A 116 0.94 12.22 16.16
N PRO A 117 0.25 13.37 16.29
CA PRO A 117 0.85 14.53 16.94
C PRO A 117 1.16 14.12 18.39
N VAL A 118 2.45 14.19 18.75
CA VAL A 118 2.96 14.00 20.12
C VAL A 118 2.45 15.06 21.08
#